data_AF-A0A970P0L4-F1
#
_entry.id   AF-A0A970P0L4-F1
#
_cell.length_a   1.000
_cell.length_b   1.000
_cell.length_c   1.000
_cell.angle_alpha   90.00
_cell.angle_beta   90.00
_cell.angle_gamma   90.00
#
_symmetry.space_group_name_H-M   'P 1'
#
loop_
_entity.id
_entity.type
_entity.pdbx_description
1 polymer ?
#
loop_
_entity_poly.entity_id
_entity_poly.type
_entity_poly.pdbx_seq_one_letter_code
_entity_poly.pdbx_strand_id
1 'polypeptide(L)' 'METNFDLNQWGYIKDKLRNKYPELNSSDFDWRSVSRDDLVQNISSKLGKTKKALMEVIESFYYTYPR' A
#
# COMPACT_ATOMS: atom_id res chain seq x y z
N MET A 1 -2.45 -13.34 11.94
CA MET A 1 -1.16 -12.74 11.55
C MET A 1 -1.37 -11.24 11.54
N GLU A 2 -0.94 -10.55 12.59
CA GLU A 2 -0.96 -9.09 12.64
C GLU A 2 0.31 -8.60 11.96
N THR A 3 0.22 -8.30 10.66
CA THR A 3 1.34 -7.76 9.90
C THR A 3 1.63 -6.37 10.49
N ASN A 4 2.69 -6.27 11.31
CA ASN A 4 3.22 -5.02 11.83
C ASN A 4 3.73 -4.18 10.67
N PHE A 5 2.79 -3.45 10.08
CA PHE A 5 3.02 -2.54 8.98
C PHE A 5 3.67 -1.28 9.53
N ASP A 6 5.00 -1.32 9.60
CA ASP A 6 5.81 -0.21 10.07
C ASP A 6 5.79 0.96 9.09
N LEU A 7 5.76 2.19 9.61
CA LEU A 7 5.81 3.41 8.79
C LEU A 7 7.06 3.46 7.90
N ASN A 8 8.16 2.85 8.35
CA ASN A 8 9.39 2.70 7.56
C ASN A 8 9.18 1.83 6.31
N GLN A 9 8.41 0.74 6.44
CA GLN A 9 8.11 -0.17 5.34
C GLN A 9 7.13 0.47 4.36
N TRP A 10 6.19 1.28 4.88
CA TRP A 10 5.23 1.99 4.03
C TRP A 10 5.91 2.91 3.01
N GLY A 11 7.02 3.55 3.40
CA GLY A 11 7.83 4.37 2.51
C GLY A 11 8.33 3.61 1.27
N TYR A 12 8.66 2.32 1.42
CA TYR A 12 9.08 1.45 0.32
C TYR A 12 7.89 0.89 -0.46
N ILE A 13 6.86 0.41 0.25
CA ILE A 13 5.66 -0.16 -0.36
C ILE A 13 4.94 0.87 -1.23
N LYS A 14 4.82 2.13 -0.78
CA LYS A 14 4.24 3.21 -1.58
C LYS A 14 5.02 3.48 -2.86
N ASP A 15 6.36 3.41 -2.81
CA ASP A 15 7.21 3.67 -3.97
C ASP A 15 7.06 2.54 -4.99
N LYS A 16 7.04 1.28 -4.52
CA LYS A 16 6.76 0.11 -5.36
C LYS A 16 5.36 0.13 -5.95
N LEU A 17 4.34 0.52 -5.18
CA LEU A 17 2.97 0.67 -5.66
C LEU A 17 2.88 1.75 -6.72
N ARG A 18 3.50 2.92 -6.51
CA ARG A 18 3.57 4.00 -7.51
C ARG A 18 4.29 3.56 -8.79
N ASN A 19 5.38 2.80 -8.65
CA ASN A 19 6.14 2.30 -9.80
C ASN A 19 5.33 1.26 -10.60
N LYS A 20 4.56 0.40 -9.91
CA LYS A 20 3.70 -0.61 -10.54
C LYS A 20 2.40 -0.04 -11.10
N TYR A 21 1.86 0.99 -10.45
CA TYR A 21 0.58 1.61 -10.77
C TYR A 21 0.78 3.13 -10.95
N PRO A 22 1.08 3.60 -12.17
CA PRO A 22 1.30 5.02 -12.44
C PRO A 22 0.03 5.87 -12.28
N GLU A 23 -1.14 5.23 -12.15
CA GLU A 23 -2.43 5.87 -11.84
C GLU A 23 -2.55 6.35 -10.38
N LEU A 24 -1.70 5.84 -9.48
CA LEU A 24 -1.67 6.23 -8.08
C LEU A 24 -0.72 7.40 -7.86
N ASN A 25 -1.24 8.49 -7.32
CA ASN A 25 -0.47 9.67 -6.99
C ASN A 25 -0.03 9.66 -5.53
N SER A 26 0.96 10.49 -5.19
CA SER A 26 1.43 10.62 -3.80
C SER A 26 0.32 10.98 -2.81
N SER A 27 -0.70 11.73 -3.25
CA SER A 27 -1.88 12.05 -2.45
C SER A 27 -2.75 10.83 -2.12
N ASP A 28 -2.74 9.79 -2.96
CA ASP A 28 -3.48 8.55 -2.72
C ASP A 28 -2.81 7.67 -1.64
N PHE A 29 -1.52 7.92 -1.36
CA PHE A 29 -0.75 7.23 -0.33
C PHE A 29 -0.59 8.06 0.95
N ASP A 30 -1.36 9.14 1.11
CA ASP A 30 -1.29 10.00 2.30
C ASP A 30 -1.85 9.27 3.51
N TRP A 31 -0.97 8.66 4.31
CA TRP A 31 -1.32 8.01 5.57
C TRP A 31 -1.56 9.05 6.68
N ARG A 32 -1.15 10.31 6.50
CA ARG A 32 -1.14 11.31 7.58
C ARG A 32 -2.53 11.63 8.13
N SER A 33 -3.56 11.47 7.31
CA SER A 33 -4.93 11.84 7.65
C SER A 33 -5.91 10.66 7.75
N VAL A 34 -5.47 9.42 7.49
CA VAL A 34 -6.37 8.25 7.40
C VAL A 34 -5.77 6.99 8.03
N SER A 35 -6.65 6.09 8.48
CA SER A 35 -6.26 4.77 8.98
C SER A 35 -5.77 3.87 7.83
N ARG A 36 -4.95 2.87 8.15
CA ARG A 36 -4.42 1.90 7.18
C ARG A 36 -5.52 1.25 6.33
N ASP A 37 -6.61 0.80 6.96
CA ASP A 37 -7.69 0.13 6.24
C ASP A 37 -8.39 1.07 5.25
N ASP A 38 -8.56 2.33 5.64
CA ASP A 38 -9.17 3.37 4.82
C ASP A 38 -8.28 3.72 3.62
N LEU A 39 -6.97 3.79 3.84
CA LEU A 39 -5.98 3.99 2.80
C LEU A 39 -5.94 2.81 1.81
N VAL A 40 -5.93 1.57 2.31
CA VAL A 40 -6.01 0.36 1.47
C VAL A 40 -7.34 0.34 0.71
N GLN A 41 -8.45 0.73 1.34
CA GLN A 41 -9.75 0.85 0.69
C GLN A 41 -9.72 1.86 -0.45
N ASN A 42 -9.18 3.05 -0.21
CA ASN A 42 -9.13 4.13 -1.20
C ASN A 42 -8.29 3.74 -2.41
N ILE A 43 -7.08 3.18 -2.17
CA ILE A 43 -6.21 2.66 -3.23
C ILE A 43 -6.90 1.51 -3.98
N SER A 44 -7.53 0.58 -3.27
CA SER A 44 -8.22 -0.56 -3.90
C SER A 44 -9.37 -0.08 -4.80
N SER A 45 -10.13 0.92 -4.34
CA SER A 45 -11.23 1.51 -5.10
C SER A 45 -10.72 2.25 -6.33
N LYS A 46 -9.58 2.93 -6.23
CA LYS A 46 -8.98 3.66 -7.34
C LYS A 46 -8.42 2.72 -8.42
N LEU A 47 -7.74 1.65 -8.00
CA LEU A 47 -7.24 0.60 -8.89
C LEU A 47 -8.34 -0.32 -9.44
N GLY A 48 -9.58 -0.19 -8.98
CA GLY A 48 -10.66 -1.14 -9.27
C GLY A 48 -10.35 -2.57 -8.81
N LYS A 49 -9.52 -2.73 -7.77
CA LYS A 49 -9.09 -4.03 -7.23
C LYS A 49 -9.80 -4.32 -5.91
N THR A 50 -9.89 -5.59 -5.56
CA THR A 50 -10.36 -5.99 -4.23
C THR A 50 -9.28 -5.68 -3.18
N LYS A 51 -9.70 -5.36 -1.95
CA LYS A 51 -8.78 -5.17 -0.80
C LYS A 51 -7.79 -6.34 -0.67
N LYS A 52 -8.26 -7.58 -0.89
CA LYS A 52 -7.43 -8.79 -0.86
C LYS A 52 -6.30 -8.76 -1.89
N ALA A 53 -6.61 -8.47 -3.15
CA ALA A 53 -5.59 -8.40 -4.20
C ALA A 53 -4.56 -7.30 -3.93
N LEU A 54 -5.00 -6.17 -3.36
CA LEU A 54 -4.09 -5.10 -2.95
C LEU A 54 -3.20 -5.53 -1.77
N MET A 55 -3.78 -6.21 -0.76
CA MET A 55 -3.04 -6.76 0.37
C MET A 55 -1.98 -7.79 -0.07
N GLU A 56 -2.29 -8.67 -1.02
CA GLU A 56 -1.31 -9.64 -1.54
C GLU A 56 -0.12 -8.94 -2.22
N VAL A 57 -0.38 -7.87 -2.99
CA VAL A 57 0.68 -7.08 -3.61
C VAL A 57 1.55 -6.38 -2.57
N ILE A 58 0.90 -5.81 -1.56
CA ILE A 58 1.56 -5.15 -0.45
C ILE A 58 2.43 -6.13 0.36
N GLU A 59 1.90 -7.32 0.66
CA GLU A 59 2.61 -8.36 1.40
C GLU A 59 3.81 -8.89 0.62
N SER A 60 3.66 -9.04 -0.70
CA SER A 60 4.77 -9.38 -1.60
C SER A 60 5.89 -8.34 -1.54
N PHE A 61 5.56 -7.05 -1.50
CA PHE A 61 6.57 -5.98 -1.34
C PHE A 61 7.20 -5.96 0.04
N TYR A 62 6.43 -6.25 1.09
CA TYR A 62 6.93 -6.37 2.45
C TYR A 62 7.95 -7.52 2.56
N TYR A 63 7.67 -8.69 1.98
CA TYR A 63 8.62 -9.81 1.99
C TYR A 63 9.88 -9.53 1.16
N THR A 64 9.78 -8.67 0.15
CA THR A 64 10.89 -8.24 -0.71
C THR A 64 11.69 -7.08 -0.10
N TYR A 65 11.25 -6.50 1.02
CA TYR A 65 11.99 -5.43 1.68
C TYR A 65 13.30 -5.99 2.26
N PRO A 66 14.48 -5.46 1.83
CA PRO A 66 15.75 -5.90 2.37
C PRO A 66 15.81 -5.53 3.85
N ARG A 67 15.85 -6.56 4.71
CA ARG A 67 15.75 -6.46 6.16
C ARG A 67 17.00 -5.86 6.79
#